data_AF-A0A8B6CTB3-F1
#
_entry.id   AF-A0A8B6CTB3-F1
#
_cell.length_a   1.000
_cell.length_b   1.000
_cell.length_c   1.000
_cell.angle_alpha   90.00
_cell.angle_beta   90.00
_cell.angle_gamma   90.00
#
_symmetry.space_group_name_H-M   'P 1'
#
loop_
_entity.id
_entity.type
_entity.pdbx_description
1 polymer ?
#
loop_
_entity_poly.entity_id
_entity_poly.type
_entity_poly.pdbx_seq_one_letter_code
_entity_poly.pdbx_strand_id
1 'polypeptide(L)'
;MALSKSLPSGQVPMLCQMCEESSEIRWKCLLCDFLLCTKCQKLHKKVKSTDQHTIIDIKDIGTYQQEVSNPPDINNAPCSVHNGQNCCLFCQTCEEVICPLCILHAHKTHKMIGLAEGYKSTLKAVKDFHTEVEENILQTVKGLSKLGLRETYKKSKYESERQTILDRERVLKNEVEKHTQNILTEFDHQRDFFKKSVQDEQNRSKNIKKDLEIRRESLGHTLSQNKAYEVFSLFKQERALRAVGKQEVKQAITKFKGLPKYVPGKQPFLETQHGELIELKDENEQDTFEFQVLQKFKTKLPIVDDAVWCEDATLWISYFFLKRYRRYN
;
A
#
# COMPACT_ATOMS: atom_id res chain seq x y z
N MET A 1 42.85 -31.71 -40.31
CA MET A 1 42.37 -30.67 -41.24
C MET A 1 40.86 -30.75 -41.30
N ALA A 2 40.06 -29.70 -41.24
CA ALA A 2 40.11 -28.44 -40.50
C ALA A 2 38.61 -28.16 -40.19
N LEU A 3 38.36 -27.67 -38.98
CA LEU A 3 37.06 -27.67 -38.31
C LEU A 3 36.08 -26.65 -38.90
N SER A 4 34.90 -27.12 -39.26
CA SER A 4 33.66 -26.35 -39.27
C SER A 4 33.28 -25.99 -37.81
N LYS A 5 33.27 -24.71 -37.45
CA LYS A 5 32.72 -24.27 -36.15
C LYS A 5 31.30 -23.75 -36.35
N SER A 6 30.34 -24.57 -35.96
CA SER A 6 28.94 -24.26 -35.73
C SER A 6 28.76 -23.24 -34.60
N LEU A 7 27.82 -22.32 -34.79
CA LEU A 7 27.38 -21.29 -33.83
C LEU A 7 26.75 -21.95 -32.58
N PRO A 8 26.93 -21.43 -31.35
CA PRO A 8 26.41 -22.06 -30.14
C PRO A 8 24.90 -21.85 -29.99
N SER A 9 24.19 -22.95 -29.75
CA SER A 9 22.78 -23.00 -29.41
C SER A 9 22.52 -22.45 -27.99
N GLY A 10 21.85 -21.31 -27.93
CA GLY A 10 21.33 -20.69 -26.71
C GLY A 10 20.34 -19.58 -27.08
N GLN A 11 19.20 -19.94 -27.68
CA GLN A 11 18.21 -18.97 -28.14
C GLN A 11 17.33 -18.50 -26.99
N VAL A 12 17.58 -17.28 -26.52
CA VAL A 12 16.51 -16.44 -25.97
C VAL A 12 15.49 -16.27 -27.11
N PRO A 13 14.19 -16.53 -26.90
CA PRO A 13 13.21 -16.33 -27.96
C PRO A 13 13.25 -14.86 -28.36
N MET A 14 13.64 -14.59 -29.61
CA MET A 14 13.56 -13.23 -30.14
C MET A 14 12.08 -12.89 -30.26
N LEU A 15 11.57 -12.06 -29.35
CA LEU A 15 10.19 -11.57 -29.36
C LEU A 15 10.10 -10.32 -30.21
N CYS A 16 8.90 -10.04 -30.72
CA CYS A 16 8.68 -8.78 -31.42
C CYS A 16 8.65 -7.66 -30.40
N GLN A 17 9.49 -6.64 -30.56
CA GLN A 17 9.57 -5.52 -29.61
C GLN A 17 8.38 -4.54 -29.72
N MET A 18 7.46 -4.75 -30.67
CA MET A 18 6.24 -3.95 -30.85
C MET A 18 4.96 -4.62 -30.35
N CYS A 19 4.91 -5.96 -30.32
CA CYS A 19 3.71 -6.68 -29.89
C CYS A 19 3.98 -7.75 -28.82
N GLU A 20 5.25 -7.94 -28.45
CA GLU A 20 5.72 -8.87 -27.41
C GLU A 20 5.36 -10.34 -27.64
N GLU A 21 4.78 -10.67 -28.80
CA GLU A 21 4.44 -12.03 -29.19
C GLU A 21 5.69 -12.81 -29.66
N SER A 22 5.71 -14.11 -29.36
CA SER A 22 6.70 -15.08 -29.87
C SER A 22 6.42 -15.43 -31.34
N SER A 23 6.52 -14.42 -32.20
CA SER A 23 6.38 -14.55 -33.65
C SER A 23 7.75 -14.70 -34.31
N GLU A 24 7.81 -15.27 -35.52
CA GLU A 24 9.04 -15.31 -36.30
C GLU A 24 9.55 -13.88 -36.59
N ILE A 25 10.67 -13.54 -35.94
CA ILE A 25 11.35 -12.26 -36.09
C ILE A 25 12.25 -12.30 -37.31
N ARG A 26 11.95 -11.43 -38.27
CA ARG A 26 12.61 -11.40 -39.57
C ARG A 26 13.10 -10.01 -39.97
N TRP A 27 12.55 -8.96 -39.35
CA TRP A 27 12.78 -7.59 -39.77
C TRP A 27 13.43 -6.78 -38.66
N LYS A 28 14.33 -5.85 -39.00
CA LYS A 28 14.90 -4.86 -38.08
C LYS A 28 14.68 -3.46 -38.64
N CYS A 29 14.12 -2.58 -37.82
CA CYS A 29 14.03 -1.15 -38.12
C CYS A 29 15.36 -0.49 -37.77
N LEU A 30 15.98 0.22 -38.71
CA LEU A 30 17.31 0.81 -38.52
C LEU A 30 17.28 2.13 -37.72
N LEU A 31 16.15 2.83 -37.70
CA LEU A 31 16.01 4.08 -36.93
C LEU A 31 15.61 3.81 -35.47
N CYS A 32 14.66 2.92 -35.22
CA CYS A 32 14.23 2.54 -33.87
C CYS A 32 15.06 1.42 -33.24
N ASP A 33 15.93 0.77 -34.02
CA ASP A 33 16.63 -0.47 -33.69
C ASP A 33 15.76 -1.70 -33.38
N PHE A 34 14.44 -1.59 -33.54
CA PHE A 34 13.45 -2.63 -33.16
C PHE A 34 13.43 -3.85 -34.08
N LEU A 35 13.31 -5.02 -33.44
CA LEU A 35 13.03 -6.32 -34.06
C LEU A 35 11.51 -6.52 -34.25
N LEU A 36 11.12 -6.72 -35.50
CA LEU A 36 9.74 -6.75 -35.94
C LEU A 36 9.37 -8.09 -36.58
N CYS A 37 8.20 -8.60 -36.21
CA CYS A 37 7.55 -9.67 -36.97
C CYS A 37 6.93 -9.09 -38.26
N THR A 38 6.52 -9.97 -39.17
CA THR A 38 5.94 -9.56 -40.48
C THR A 38 4.68 -8.69 -40.34
N LYS A 39 3.87 -8.86 -39.28
CA LYS A 39 2.70 -8.01 -39.03
C LYS A 39 3.12 -6.61 -38.56
N CYS A 40 3.97 -6.55 -37.54
CA CYS A 40 4.46 -5.30 -36.96
C CYS A 40 5.26 -4.48 -37.97
N GLN A 41 6.06 -5.12 -38.83
CA GLN A 41 6.77 -4.43 -39.90
C GLN A 41 5.82 -3.69 -40.87
N LYS A 42 4.71 -4.33 -41.26
CA LYS A 42 3.71 -3.72 -42.15
C LYS A 42 2.97 -2.56 -41.50
N LEU A 43 2.69 -2.67 -40.19
CA LEU A 43 2.10 -1.59 -39.42
C LEU A 43 3.08 -0.44 -39.23
N HIS A 44 4.34 -0.73 -38.95
CA HIS A 44 5.42 0.25 -38.79
C HIS A 44 5.55 1.15 -40.02
N LYS A 45 5.43 0.58 -41.23
CA LYS A 45 5.43 1.36 -42.48
C LYS A 45 4.14 2.16 -42.75
N LYS A 46 3.06 1.92 -42.00
CA LYS A 46 1.75 2.57 -42.19
C LYS A 46 1.47 3.68 -41.18
N VAL A 47 2.14 3.66 -40.02
CA VAL A 47 1.97 4.67 -38.97
C VAL A 47 2.77 5.92 -39.34
N LYS A 48 2.14 7.09 -39.29
CA LYS A 48 2.73 8.39 -39.71
C LYS A 48 4.05 8.75 -39.04
N SER A 49 4.32 8.21 -37.84
CA SER A 49 5.55 8.49 -37.10
C SER A 49 6.72 7.58 -37.50
N THR A 50 6.47 6.50 -38.23
CA THR A 50 7.46 5.46 -38.54
C THR A 50 7.44 5.04 -40.02
N ASP A 51 6.62 5.68 -40.85
CA ASP A 51 6.44 5.38 -42.27
C ASP A 51 7.73 5.63 -43.09
N GLN A 52 8.53 6.60 -42.66
CA GLN A 52 9.84 6.92 -43.23
C GLN A 52 10.98 6.04 -42.70
N HIS A 53 10.72 5.13 -41.75
CA HIS A 53 11.78 4.33 -41.18
C HIS A 53 12.25 3.23 -42.14
N THR A 54 13.57 3.12 -42.31
CA THR A 54 14.18 2.04 -43.08
C THR A 54 14.10 0.73 -42.30
N ILE A 55 13.52 -0.29 -42.92
CA ILE A 55 13.37 -1.63 -42.34
C ILE A 55 14.03 -2.64 -43.29
N ILE A 56 14.96 -3.43 -42.77
CA ILE A 56 15.71 -4.46 -43.50
C ILE A 56 15.42 -5.85 -42.96
N ASP A 57 15.72 -6.89 -43.74
CA ASP A 57 15.72 -8.27 -43.25
C ASP A 57 16.93 -8.46 -42.33
N ILE A 58 16.76 -9.23 -41.26
CA ILE A 58 17.83 -9.51 -40.30
C ILE A 58 19.03 -10.18 -40.96
N LYS A 59 18.78 -10.96 -42.03
CA LYS A 59 19.85 -11.59 -42.82
C LYS A 59 20.75 -10.57 -43.52
N ASP A 60 20.21 -9.39 -43.82
CA ASP A 60 20.89 -8.31 -44.54
C ASP A 60 21.55 -7.30 -43.58
N ILE A 61 21.49 -7.54 -42.26
CA ILE A 61 22.18 -6.69 -41.27
C ILE A 61 23.69 -6.71 -41.52
N GLY A 62 24.27 -7.87 -41.84
CA GLY A 62 25.71 -7.98 -42.09
C GLY A 62 26.18 -7.14 -43.30
N THR A 63 25.39 -7.11 -44.38
CA THR A 63 25.67 -6.29 -45.55
C THR A 63 25.48 -4.80 -45.26
N TYR A 64 24.41 -4.45 -44.53
CA TYR A 64 24.20 -3.06 -44.09
C TYR A 64 25.33 -2.57 -43.15
N GLN A 65 25.76 -3.40 -42.20
CA GLN A 65 26.87 -3.06 -41.29
C GLN A 65 28.19 -2.87 -42.04
N GLN A 66 28.44 -3.64 -43.11
CA GLN A 66 29.60 -3.44 -43.98
C GLN A 66 29.50 -2.11 -44.76
N GLU A 67 28.31 -1.75 -45.26
CA GLU A 67 28.08 -0.46 -45.93
C GLU A 67 28.28 0.73 -44.98
N VAL A 68 27.81 0.61 -43.72
CA VAL A 68 27.99 1.63 -42.67
C VAL A 68 29.43 1.71 -42.16
N SER A 69 30.20 0.62 -42.24
CA SER A 69 31.61 0.57 -41.84
C SER A 69 32.56 1.21 -42.85
N ASN A 70 32.10 1.48 -44.07
CA ASN A 70 32.85 2.25 -45.05
C ASN A 70 33.00 3.70 -44.57
N PRO A 71 34.11 4.39 -44.89
CA PRO A 71 34.23 5.81 -44.60
C PRO A 71 33.04 6.55 -45.22
N PRO A 72 32.44 7.52 -44.50
CA PRO A 72 31.26 8.22 -44.98
C PRO A 72 31.55 8.84 -46.35
N ASP A 73 30.70 8.55 -47.33
CA ASP A 73 30.81 9.13 -48.67
C ASP A 73 30.30 10.58 -48.64
N ILE A 74 31.12 11.43 -48.05
CA ILE A 74 30.85 12.86 -47.91
C ILE A 74 30.84 13.54 -49.29
N ASN A 75 31.51 12.96 -50.30
CA ASN A 75 31.73 13.61 -51.60
C ASN A 75 30.58 13.37 -52.61
N ASN A 76 29.67 12.43 -52.34
CA ASN A 76 28.54 12.12 -53.21
C ASN A 76 27.17 12.36 -52.55
N ALA A 77 27.09 13.26 -51.57
CA ALA A 77 25.81 13.62 -50.95
C ALA A 77 24.89 14.29 -51.99
N PRO A 78 23.73 13.72 -52.35
CA PRO A 78 22.84 14.30 -53.34
C PRO A 78 22.10 15.53 -52.77
N CYS A 79 21.84 16.52 -53.62
CA CYS A 79 21.05 17.68 -53.24
C CYS A 79 19.55 17.33 -53.19
N SER A 80 18.89 17.70 -52.09
CA SER A 80 17.45 17.51 -51.90
C SER A 80 16.59 18.42 -52.79
N VAL A 81 17.14 19.55 -53.24
CA VAL A 81 16.43 20.57 -54.03
C VAL A 81 16.70 20.45 -55.52
N HIS A 82 17.95 20.13 -55.90
CA HIS A 82 18.38 20.09 -57.29
C HIS A 82 18.76 18.67 -57.71
N ASN A 83 17.84 18.01 -58.42
CA ASN A 83 18.04 16.63 -58.86
C ASN A 83 19.30 16.48 -59.73
N GLY A 84 20.10 15.44 -59.46
CA GLY A 84 21.35 15.18 -60.17
C GLY A 84 22.53 16.10 -59.79
N GLN A 85 22.38 16.95 -58.77
CA GLN A 85 23.50 17.72 -58.21
C GLN A 85 24.00 17.08 -56.92
N ASN A 86 25.32 17.11 -56.72
CA ASN A 86 25.94 16.74 -55.46
C ASN A 86 26.22 17.98 -54.61
N CYS A 87 25.94 17.88 -53.31
CA CYS A 87 26.32 18.85 -52.31
C CYS A 87 27.83 18.79 -52.11
N CYS A 88 28.45 19.98 -52.03
CA CYS A 88 29.90 20.12 -51.80
C CYS A 88 30.22 21.17 -50.73
N LEU A 89 29.20 21.83 -50.18
CA LEU A 89 29.34 22.87 -49.17
C LEU A 89 28.34 22.64 -48.03
N PHE A 90 28.68 23.14 -46.85
CA PHE A 90 27.79 23.23 -45.70
C PHE A 90 27.48 24.70 -45.42
N CYS A 91 26.19 25.05 -45.39
CA CYS A 91 25.72 26.38 -45.05
C CYS A 91 25.61 26.50 -43.52
N GLN A 92 26.54 27.23 -42.88
CA GLN A 92 26.52 27.44 -41.43
C GLN A 92 25.31 28.24 -40.95
N THR A 93 24.75 29.10 -41.81
CA THR A 93 23.57 29.91 -41.46
C THR A 93 22.27 29.08 -41.42
N CYS A 94 22.19 28.03 -42.22
CA CYS A 94 21.00 27.18 -42.36
C CYS A 94 21.19 25.78 -41.78
N GLU A 95 22.40 25.46 -41.32
CA GLU A 95 22.81 24.16 -40.78
C GLU A 95 22.54 22.98 -41.73
N GLU A 96 22.68 23.19 -43.03
CA GLU A 96 22.36 22.18 -44.06
C GLU A 96 23.44 22.06 -45.13
N VAL A 97 23.48 20.89 -45.77
CA VAL A 97 24.37 20.61 -46.90
C VAL A 97 23.74 21.15 -48.19
N ILE A 98 24.53 21.86 -49.00
CA ILE A 98 24.04 22.53 -50.20
C ILE A 98 24.92 22.28 -51.42
N CYS A 99 24.31 22.32 -52.60
CA CYS A 99 25.01 22.27 -53.88
C CYS A 99 25.28 23.69 -54.41
N PRO A 100 26.13 23.86 -55.45
CA PRO A 100 26.40 25.18 -56.04
C PRO A 100 25.14 25.91 -56.54
N LEU A 101 24.12 25.18 -57.03
CA LEU A 101 22.86 25.79 -57.46
C LEU A 101 22.04 26.36 -56.29
N CYS A 102 22.12 25.77 -55.09
CA CYS A 102 21.49 26.32 -53.89
C CYS A 102 22.03 27.71 -53.55
N ILE A 103 23.33 27.95 -53.75
CA ILE A 103 23.96 29.26 -53.51
C ILE A 103 23.28 30.33 -54.37
N LEU A 104 23.07 30.03 -55.65
CA LEU A 104 22.48 30.95 -56.61
C LEU A 104 21.02 31.27 -56.32
N HIS A 105 20.28 30.36 -55.69
CA HIS A 105 18.85 30.54 -55.46
C HIS A 105 18.51 31.05 -54.06
N ALA A 106 19.17 30.55 -53.02
CA ALA A 106 18.74 30.77 -51.63
C ALA A 106 19.87 31.14 -50.65
N HIS A 107 21.14 30.81 -50.92
CA HIS A 107 22.23 30.95 -49.95
C HIS A 107 23.29 32.01 -50.31
N LYS A 108 22.97 32.97 -51.20
CA LYS A 108 23.95 33.94 -51.76
C LYS A 108 24.76 34.69 -50.71
N THR A 109 24.14 35.04 -49.59
CA THR A 109 24.74 35.86 -48.51
C THR A 109 25.02 35.07 -47.24
N HIS A 110 24.83 33.75 -47.26
CA HIS A 110 25.02 32.91 -46.09
C HIS A 110 26.47 32.47 -45.94
N LYS A 111 26.85 32.21 -44.68
CA LYS A 111 28.19 31.73 -44.38
C LYS A 111 28.28 30.24 -44.73
N MET A 112 29.29 29.87 -45.52
CA MET A 112 29.50 28.52 -46.00
C MET A 112 30.91 28.04 -45.68
N ILE A 113 31.05 26.74 -45.42
CA ILE A 113 32.33 26.06 -45.26
C ILE A 113 32.37 24.81 -46.14
N GLY A 114 33.56 24.24 -46.32
CA GLY A 114 33.72 22.99 -47.06
C GLY A 114 32.96 21.86 -46.38
N LEU A 115 32.36 20.96 -47.16
CA LEU A 115 31.51 19.90 -46.63
C LEU A 115 32.23 18.98 -45.63
N ALA A 116 33.52 18.71 -45.82
CA ALA A 116 34.32 17.93 -44.86
C ALA A 116 34.51 18.65 -43.52
N GLU A 117 34.68 19.97 -43.53
CA GLU A 117 34.78 20.80 -42.33
C GLU A 117 33.41 20.89 -41.62
N GLY A 118 32.34 21.06 -42.40
CA GLY A 118 30.95 21.01 -41.94
C GLY A 118 30.67 19.69 -41.22
N TYR A 119 30.93 18.57 -41.90
CA TYR A 119 30.79 17.23 -41.34
C TYR A 119 31.54 17.06 -40.01
N LYS A 120 32.82 17.47 -39.94
CA LYS A 120 33.61 17.36 -38.71
C LYS A 120 33.02 18.19 -37.57
N SER A 121 32.57 19.41 -37.87
CA SER A 121 31.97 20.32 -36.88
C SER A 121 30.63 19.80 -36.36
N THR A 122 29.74 19.37 -37.26
CA THR A 122 28.43 18.78 -36.92
C THR A 122 28.60 17.47 -36.18
N LEU A 123 29.53 16.60 -36.59
CA LEU A 123 29.81 15.35 -35.90
C LEU A 123 30.29 15.59 -34.46
N LYS A 124 31.13 16.61 -34.25
CA LYS A 124 31.55 17.00 -32.90
C LYS A 124 30.34 17.48 -32.08
N ALA A 125 29.54 18.39 -32.62
CA ALA A 125 28.36 18.92 -31.93
C ALA A 125 27.37 17.80 -31.55
N VAL A 126 27.12 16.85 -32.45
CA VAL A 126 26.27 15.69 -32.17
C VAL A 126 26.86 14.78 -31.08
N LYS A 127 28.19 14.57 -31.06
CA LYS A 127 28.86 13.81 -29.99
C LYS A 127 28.79 14.53 -28.65
N ASP A 128 29.01 15.83 -28.61
CA ASP A 128 28.92 16.63 -27.39
C ASP A 128 27.47 16.61 -26.86
N PHE A 129 26.47 16.76 -27.74
CA PHE A 129 25.06 16.63 -27.39
C PHE A 129 24.70 15.21 -26.89
N HIS A 130 25.25 14.15 -27.50
CA HIS A 130 25.07 12.78 -27.01
C HIS A 130 25.53 12.64 -25.56
N THR A 131 26.73 13.14 -25.24
CA THR A 131 27.24 13.09 -23.86
C THR A 131 26.39 13.89 -22.88
N GLU A 132 25.86 15.05 -23.29
CA GLU A 132 24.93 15.83 -22.46
C GLU A 132 23.62 15.07 -22.20
N VAL A 133 23.07 14.41 -23.22
CA VAL A 133 21.87 13.57 -23.08
C VAL A 133 22.14 12.39 -22.13
N GLU A 134 23.30 11.74 -22.23
CA GLU A 134 23.69 10.67 -21.30
C GLU A 134 23.76 11.16 -19.84
N GLU A 135 24.34 12.33 -19.59
CA GLU A 135 24.39 12.93 -18.25
C GLU A 135 22.99 13.27 -17.71
N ASN A 136 22.12 13.83 -18.56
CA ASN A 136 20.74 14.14 -18.20
C ASN A 136 19.93 12.88 -17.87
N ILE A 137 20.15 11.78 -18.59
CA ILE A 137 19.56 10.47 -18.27
C ILE A 137 20.02 10.02 -16.89
N LEU A 138 21.32 10.07 -16.60
CA LEU A 138 21.87 9.68 -15.29
C LEU A 138 21.29 10.52 -14.14
N GLN A 139 21.16 11.83 -14.33
CA GLN A 139 20.54 12.72 -13.33
C GLN A 139 19.06 12.38 -13.12
N THR A 140 18.33 12.10 -14.20
CA THR A 140 16.92 11.71 -14.14
C THR A 140 16.74 10.39 -13.39
N VAL A 141 17.57 9.39 -13.66
CA VAL A 141 17.55 8.09 -12.94
C VAL A 141 17.85 8.25 -11.44
N LYS A 142 18.82 9.11 -11.08
CA LYS A 142 19.08 9.46 -9.68
C LYS A 142 17.88 10.14 -9.03
N GLY A 143 17.23 11.07 -9.73
CA GLY A 143 16.01 11.73 -9.28
C GLY A 143 14.87 10.73 -9.02
N LEU A 144 14.62 9.83 -9.98
CA LEU A 144 13.61 8.76 -9.85
C LEU A 144 13.88 7.86 -8.64
N SER A 145 15.14 7.48 -8.42
CA SER A 145 15.54 6.68 -7.25
C SER A 145 15.24 7.41 -5.94
N LYS A 146 15.54 8.71 -5.84
CA LYS A 146 15.21 9.54 -4.67
C LYS A 146 13.70 9.64 -4.46
N LEU A 147 12.92 9.82 -5.53
CA LEU A 147 11.46 9.88 -5.46
C LEU A 147 10.85 8.54 -4.97
N GLY A 148 11.35 7.41 -5.47
CA GLY A 148 10.89 6.09 -5.02
C GLY A 148 11.18 5.83 -3.54
N LEU A 149 12.35 6.25 -3.04
CA LEU A 149 12.65 6.17 -1.60
C LEU A 149 11.73 7.09 -0.78
N ARG A 150 11.42 8.29 -1.27
CA ARG A 150 10.50 9.21 -0.58
C ARG A 150 9.08 8.67 -0.53
N GLU A 151 8.60 8.08 -1.62
CA GLU A 151 7.29 7.42 -1.69
C GLU A 151 7.19 6.27 -0.69
N THR A 152 8.17 5.37 -0.67
CA THR A 152 8.18 4.22 0.25
C THR A 152 8.25 4.65 1.71
N TYR A 153 9.02 5.69 2.04
CA TYR A 153 9.07 6.27 3.38
C TYR A 153 7.72 6.87 3.79
N LYS A 154 7.15 7.76 2.95
CA LYS A 154 5.85 8.39 3.24
C LYS A 154 4.76 7.33 3.41
N LYS A 155 4.73 6.30 2.55
CA LYS A 155 3.81 5.17 2.67
C LYS A 155 3.98 4.41 4.00
N SER A 156 5.21 4.14 4.41
CA SER A 156 5.50 3.50 5.71
C SER A 156 5.02 4.35 6.89
N LYS A 157 5.26 5.67 6.84
CA LYS A 157 4.80 6.60 7.88
C LYS A 157 3.27 6.67 7.95
N TYR A 158 2.60 6.74 6.80
CA TYR A 158 1.13 6.66 6.71
C TYR A 158 0.60 5.38 7.35
N GLU A 159 1.18 4.21 7.04
CA GLU A 159 0.73 2.95 7.61
C GLU A 159 0.97 2.90 9.13
N SER A 160 2.09 3.45 9.61
CA SER A 160 2.37 3.56 11.04
C SER A 160 1.32 4.42 11.77
N GLU A 161 0.97 5.59 11.23
CA GLU A 161 -0.05 6.45 11.85
C GLU A 161 -1.45 5.81 11.77
N ARG A 162 -1.76 5.15 10.65
CA ARG A 162 -2.99 4.37 10.50
C ARG A 162 -3.09 3.28 11.57
N GLN A 163 -1.98 2.58 11.85
CA GLN A 163 -1.95 1.57 12.90
C GLN A 163 -2.16 2.17 14.29
N THR A 164 -1.58 3.34 14.58
CA THR A 164 -1.83 4.08 15.83
C THR A 164 -3.32 4.39 16.03
N ILE A 165 -4.02 4.81 14.97
CA ILE A 165 -5.47 5.07 15.02
C ILE A 165 -6.25 3.80 15.38
N LEU A 166 -5.95 2.67 14.72
CA LEU A 166 -6.60 1.38 14.98
C LEU A 166 -6.29 0.84 16.39
N ASP A 167 -5.05 1.03 16.88
CA ASP A 167 -4.68 0.65 18.23
C ASP A 167 -5.44 1.48 19.27
N ARG A 168 -5.65 2.78 19.01
CA ARG A 168 -6.45 3.65 19.88
C ARG A 168 -7.92 3.25 19.89
N GLU A 169 -8.50 2.94 18.74
CA GLU A 169 -9.87 2.40 18.62
C GLU A 169 -10.03 1.13 19.49
N ARG A 170 -9.09 0.19 19.38
CA ARG A 170 -9.09 -1.05 20.17
C ARG A 170 -9.04 -0.79 21.67
N VAL A 171 -8.18 0.13 22.12
CA VAL A 171 -8.07 0.50 23.54
C VAL A 171 -9.40 1.07 24.04
N LEU A 172 -10.01 2.00 23.30
CA LEU A 172 -11.27 2.63 23.70
C LEU A 172 -12.42 1.61 23.76
N LYS A 173 -12.51 0.69 22.80
CA LYS A 173 -13.49 -0.42 22.83
C LYS A 173 -13.35 -1.25 24.10
N ASN A 174 -12.13 -1.68 24.42
CA ASN A 174 -11.85 -2.47 25.62
C ASN A 174 -12.20 -1.72 26.91
N GLU A 175 -11.95 -0.41 26.98
CA GLU A 175 -12.30 0.42 28.14
C GLU A 175 -13.83 0.51 28.33
N VAL A 176 -14.58 0.73 27.24
CA VAL A 176 -16.04 0.75 27.25
C VAL A 176 -16.62 -0.61 27.65
N GLU A 177 -16.10 -1.69 27.10
CA GLU A 177 -16.52 -3.06 27.43
C GLU A 177 -16.25 -3.37 28.90
N LYS A 178 -15.06 -3.04 29.41
CA LYS A 178 -14.70 -3.24 30.82
C LYS A 178 -15.60 -2.43 31.76
N HIS A 179 -15.88 -1.17 31.43
CA HIS A 179 -16.77 -0.34 32.23
C HIS A 179 -18.19 -0.90 32.25
N THR A 180 -18.69 -1.35 31.09
CA THR A 180 -19.99 -2.00 30.95
C THR A 180 -20.06 -3.27 31.80
N GLN A 181 -19.05 -4.12 31.72
CA GLN A 181 -18.99 -5.36 32.49
C GLN A 181 -18.99 -5.08 33.99
N ASN A 182 -18.26 -4.07 34.46
CA ASN A 182 -18.24 -3.68 35.86
C ASN A 182 -19.64 -3.25 36.35
N ILE A 183 -20.35 -2.40 35.59
CA ILE A 183 -21.71 -1.98 35.94
C ILE A 183 -22.67 -3.18 35.98
N LEU A 184 -22.57 -4.09 35.00
CA LEU A 184 -23.40 -5.30 34.97
C LEU A 184 -23.12 -6.20 36.18
N THR A 185 -21.84 -6.42 36.53
CA THR A 185 -21.50 -7.23 37.71
C THR A 185 -22.00 -6.63 39.02
N GLU A 186 -21.92 -5.31 39.18
CA GLU A 186 -22.46 -4.62 40.34
C GLU A 186 -24.00 -4.72 40.40
N PHE A 187 -24.67 -4.58 39.25
CA PHE A 187 -26.11 -4.73 39.15
C PHE A 187 -26.56 -6.16 39.51
N ASP A 188 -25.84 -7.17 39.01
CA ASP A 188 -26.10 -8.58 39.32
C ASP A 188 -25.86 -8.89 40.80
N HIS A 189 -24.80 -8.34 41.40
CA HIS A 189 -24.56 -8.46 42.84
C HIS A 189 -25.71 -7.90 43.66
N GLN A 190 -26.23 -6.72 43.30
CA GLN A 190 -27.39 -6.13 43.98
C GLN A 190 -28.66 -6.98 43.81
N ARG A 191 -28.89 -7.53 42.61
CA ARG A 191 -29.98 -8.48 42.35
C ARG A 191 -29.88 -9.71 43.23
N ASP A 192 -28.70 -10.32 43.30
CA ASP A 192 -28.49 -11.59 44.01
C ASP A 192 -28.55 -11.39 45.53
N PHE A 193 -28.01 -10.27 46.02
CA PHE A 193 -28.18 -9.84 47.41
C PHE A 193 -29.66 -9.67 47.78
N PHE A 194 -30.42 -8.96 46.94
CA PHE A 194 -31.86 -8.79 47.15
C PHE A 194 -32.59 -10.14 47.16
N LYS A 195 -32.30 -11.01 46.19
CA LYS A 195 -32.88 -12.35 46.10
C LYS A 195 -32.62 -13.17 47.37
N LYS A 196 -31.39 -13.15 47.88
CA LYS A 196 -31.01 -13.83 49.13
C LYS A 196 -31.74 -13.26 50.33
N SER A 197 -31.81 -11.93 50.46
CA SER A 197 -32.52 -11.26 51.56
C SER A 197 -34.01 -11.60 51.58
N VAL A 198 -34.66 -11.65 50.42
CA VAL A 198 -36.06 -12.10 50.29
C VAL A 198 -36.18 -13.57 50.70
N GLN A 199 -35.27 -14.44 50.27
CA GLN A 199 -35.29 -15.86 50.63
C GLN A 199 -35.14 -16.08 52.15
N ASP A 200 -34.28 -15.32 52.81
CA ASP A 200 -34.06 -15.40 54.25
C ASP A 200 -35.31 -14.97 55.04
N GLU A 201 -35.96 -13.87 54.65
CA GLU A 201 -37.22 -13.43 55.28
C GLU A 201 -38.39 -14.40 54.99
N GLN A 202 -38.43 -15.01 53.81
CA GLN A 202 -39.39 -16.10 53.52
C GLN A 202 -39.17 -17.30 54.43
N ASN A 203 -37.92 -17.73 54.62
CA ASN A 203 -37.59 -18.85 55.50
C ASN A 203 -37.94 -18.54 56.96
N ARG A 204 -37.65 -17.33 57.43
CA ARG A 204 -38.04 -16.85 58.76
C ARG A 204 -39.56 -16.87 58.94
N SER A 205 -40.30 -16.37 57.96
CA SER A 205 -41.77 -16.36 57.98
C SER A 205 -42.36 -17.77 57.98
N LYS A 206 -41.77 -18.71 57.23
CA LYS A 206 -42.15 -20.14 57.24
C LYS A 206 -41.93 -20.77 58.61
N ASN A 207 -40.83 -20.45 59.29
CA ASN A 207 -40.55 -20.98 60.63
C ASN A 207 -41.55 -20.42 61.66
N ILE A 208 -41.82 -19.10 61.64
CA ILE A 208 -42.84 -18.48 62.50
C ILE A 208 -44.20 -19.13 62.28
N LYS A 209 -44.57 -19.39 61.01
CA LYS A 209 -45.82 -20.10 60.68
C LYS A 209 -45.88 -21.49 61.33
N LYS A 210 -44.82 -22.30 61.22
CA LYS A 210 -44.77 -23.64 61.85
C LYS A 210 -44.92 -23.55 63.37
N ASP A 211 -44.23 -22.61 64.01
CA ASP A 211 -44.33 -22.42 65.46
C ASP A 211 -45.75 -22.02 65.90
N LEU A 212 -46.45 -21.22 65.09
CA LEU A 212 -47.84 -20.85 65.33
C LEU A 212 -48.79 -22.02 65.11
N GLU A 213 -48.54 -22.89 64.13
CA GLU A 213 -49.32 -24.11 63.88
C GLU A 213 -49.21 -25.10 65.05
N ILE A 214 -47.99 -25.33 65.55
CA ILE A 214 -47.76 -26.18 66.74
C ILE A 214 -48.49 -25.62 67.97
N ARG A 215 -48.38 -24.31 68.21
CA ARG A 215 -49.10 -23.66 69.33
C ARG A 215 -50.61 -23.79 69.19
N ARG A 216 -51.15 -23.61 67.97
CA ARG A 216 -52.58 -23.79 67.69
C ARG A 216 -53.06 -25.18 68.06
N GLU A 217 -52.31 -26.22 67.68
CA GLU A 217 -52.65 -27.62 67.99
C GLU A 217 -52.64 -27.89 69.50
N SER A 218 -51.59 -27.42 70.20
CA SER A 218 -51.48 -27.52 71.66
C SER A 218 -52.65 -26.82 72.38
N LEU A 219 -52.98 -25.60 71.96
CA LEU A 219 -54.13 -24.85 72.49
C LEU A 219 -55.46 -25.58 72.24
N GLY A 220 -55.64 -26.12 71.03
CA GLY A 220 -56.83 -26.90 70.67
C GLY A 220 -56.99 -28.14 71.55
N HIS A 221 -55.90 -28.84 71.83
CA HIS A 221 -55.89 -29.99 72.74
C HIS A 221 -56.26 -29.59 74.17
N THR A 222 -55.65 -28.54 74.74
CA THR A 222 -56.01 -28.05 76.08
C THR A 222 -57.48 -27.65 76.18
N LEU A 223 -58.02 -26.96 75.16
CA LEU A 223 -59.44 -26.60 75.12
C LEU A 223 -60.34 -27.84 75.07
N SER A 224 -59.96 -28.90 74.35
CA SER A 224 -60.73 -30.15 74.26
C SER A 224 -60.81 -30.91 75.59
N GLN A 225 -59.81 -30.79 76.46
CA GLN A 225 -59.81 -31.44 77.78
C GLN A 225 -60.73 -30.76 78.80
N ASN A 226 -61.16 -29.52 78.54
CA ASN A 226 -62.13 -28.75 79.33
C ASN A 226 -61.82 -28.66 80.84
N LYS A 227 -60.53 -28.58 81.20
CA LYS A 227 -60.08 -28.39 82.59
C LYS A 227 -59.98 -26.90 82.90
N ALA A 228 -60.81 -26.40 83.83
CA ALA A 228 -60.91 -24.98 84.14
C ALA A 228 -59.57 -24.30 84.48
N TYR A 229 -58.67 -24.97 85.21
CA TYR A 229 -57.38 -24.39 85.60
C TYR A 229 -56.42 -24.17 84.41
N GLU A 230 -56.45 -25.05 83.40
CA GLU A 230 -55.59 -24.92 82.21
C GLU A 230 -56.06 -23.77 81.33
N VAL A 231 -57.39 -23.58 81.23
CA VAL A 231 -57.99 -22.45 80.49
C VAL A 231 -57.62 -21.11 81.13
N PHE A 232 -57.64 -21.00 82.46
CA PHE A 232 -57.22 -19.78 83.16
C PHE A 232 -55.71 -19.48 82.97
N SER A 233 -54.87 -20.52 82.96
CA SER A 233 -53.44 -20.41 82.65
C SER A 233 -53.20 -19.84 81.23
N LEU A 234 -53.95 -20.33 80.25
CA LEU A 234 -53.87 -19.85 78.86
C LEU A 234 -54.30 -18.39 78.72
N PHE A 235 -55.38 -17.97 79.39
CA PHE A 235 -55.85 -16.58 79.36
C PHE A 235 -54.80 -15.60 79.90
N LYS A 236 -54.01 -16.02 80.90
CA LYS A 236 -52.89 -15.22 81.42
C LYS A 236 -51.77 -15.01 80.40
N GLN A 237 -51.59 -15.93 79.45
CA GLN A 237 -50.58 -15.87 78.39
C GLN A 237 -51.08 -15.21 77.09
N GLU A 238 -52.39 -14.94 76.97
CA GLU A 238 -53.06 -14.47 75.74
C GLU A 238 -52.43 -13.21 75.13
N ARG A 239 -52.06 -12.25 75.99
CA ARG A 239 -51.47 -10.98 75.55
C ARG A 239 -50.13 -11.17 74.83
N ALA A 240 -49.31 -12.11 75.30
CA ALA A 240 -48.06 -12.48 74.64
C ALA A 240 -48.33 -13.21 73.31
N LEU A 241 -49.37 -14.05 73.26
CA LEU A 241 -49.75 -14.80 72.05
C LEU A 241 -50.32 -13.92 70.93
N ARG A 242 -51.06 -12.85 71.25
CA ARG A 242 -51.65 -11.93 70.25
C ARG A 242 -50.61 -11.06 69.52
N ALA A 243 -49.44 -10.84 70.13
CA ALA A 243 -48.39 -9.99 69.57
C ALA A 243 -47.51 -10.73 68.55
N VAL A 244 -47.36 -12.06 68.69
CA VAL A 244 -46.53 -12.89 67.82
C VAL A 244 -47.15 -13.00 66.41
N GLY A 245 -46.34 -12.82 65.37
CA GLY A 245 -46.72 -12.98 63.96
C GLY A 245 -47.19 -11.71 63.24
N LYS A 246 -48.03 -10.86 63.87
CA LYS A 246 -48.59 -9.67 63.18
C LYS A 246 -47.57 -8.55 62.96
N GLN A 247 -46.69 -8.32 63.94
CA GLN A 247 -45.68 -7.25 63.87
C GLN A 247 -44.50 -7.63 62.97
N GLU A 248 -44.11 -8.90 62.96
CA GLU A 248 -42.94 -9.40 62.23
C GLU A 248 -43.18 -9.43 60.71
N VAL A 249 -44.36 -9.89 60.25
CA VAL A 249 -44.71 -9.92 58.82
C VAL A 249 -44.83 -8.51 58.24
N LYS A 250 -45.41 -7.58 59.00
CA LYS A 250 -45.58 -6.19 58.56
C LYS A 250 -44.23 -5.46 58.42
N GLN A 251 -43.30 -5.71 59.35
CA GLN A 251 -41.94 -5.17 59.29
C GLN A 251 -41.12 -5.75 58.11
N ALA A 252 -41.29 -7.04 57.81
CA ALA A 252 -40.62 -7.68 56.68
C ALA A 252 -41.04 -7.07 55.32
N ILE A 253 -42.34 -6.83 55.11
CA ILE A 253 -42.86 -6.23 53.87
C ILE A 253 -42.33 -4.80 53.67
N THR A 254 -42.21 -4.01 54.74
CA THR A 254 -41.74 -2.62 54.64
C THR A 254 -40.25 -2.46 54.37
N LYS A 255 -39.43 -3.49 54.60
CA LYS A 255 -37.97 -3.44 54.36
C LYS A 255 -37.60 -3.44 52.88
N PHE A 256 -38.44 -4.01 52.02
CA PHE A 256 -38.16 -4.12 50.58
C PHE A 256 -38.74 -2.93 49.82
N LYS A 257 -38.09 -1.76 49.90
CA LYS A 257 -38.39 -0.61 49.02
C LYS A 257 -37.15 -0.19 48.23
N GLY A 258 -37.29 -0.21 46.91
CA GLY A 258 -36.33 0.32 45.94
C GLY A 258 -35.70 -0.75 45.07
N LEU A 259 -35.92 -0.67 43.76
CA LEU A 259 -35.17 -1.42 42.74
C LEU A 259 -34.00 -0.54 42.26
N PRO A 260 -32.82 -1.12 41.99
CA PRO A 260 -31.75 -0.37 41.34
C PRO A 260 -32.21 0.12 39.97
N LYS A 261 -31.97 1.40 39.69
CA LYS A 261 -32.30 2.06 38.42
C LYS A 261 -31.01 2.53 37.77
N TYR A 262 -30.69 2.00 36.61
CA TYR A 262 -29.62 2.54 35.78
C TYR A 262 -30.03 3.91 35.21
N VAL A 263 -29.13 4.88 35.27
CA VAL A 263 -29.30 6.21 34.68
C VAL A 263 -28.10 6.48 33.75
N PRO A 264 -28.33 6.66 32.44
CA PRO A 264 -27.24 6.91 31.50
C PRO A 264 -26.61 8.30 31.71
N GLY A 265 -25.30 8.40 31.49
CA GLY A 265 -24.57 9.68 31.48
C GLY A 265 -24.83 10.50 30.20
N LYS A 266 -24.50 11.81 30.22
CA LYS A 266 -24.57 12.69 29.04
C LYS A 266 -23.28 12.58 28.22
N GLN A 267 -23.37 12.31 26.91
CA GLN A 267 -22.23 12.17 25.97
C GLN A 267 -21.73 13.54 25.49
N PRO A 268 -20.48 13.94 25.83
CA PRO A 268 -19.64 14.63 24.83
C PRO A 268 -18.15 14.25 24.90
N PHE A 269 -17.79 12.99 25.24
CA PHE A 269 -16.39 12.63 25.59
C PHE A 269 -15.59 11.89 24.50
N LEU A 270 -16.24 11.35 23.46
CA LEU A 270 -15.57 10.40 22.55
C LEU A 270 -14.69 11.05 21.47
N GLU A 271 -15.02 12.27 21.03
CA GLU A 271 -14.27 12.99 19.99
C GLU A 271 -12.88 13.40 20.50
N THR A 272 -12.78 13.95 21.71
CA THR A 272 -11.50 14.31 22.34
C THR A 272 -10.62 13.11 22.68
N GLN A 273 -11.19 11.92 22.83
CA GLN A 273 -10.45 10.70 23.17
C GLN A 273 -9.87 9.96 21.94
N HIS A 274 -10.44 10.16 20.74
CA HIS A 274 -9.95 9.54 19.49
C HIS A 274 -8.74 10.26 18.90
N GLY A 275 -8.58 11.55 19.18
CA GLY A 275 -7.51 12.39 18.61
C GLY A 275 -7.91 13.04 17.29
N GLU A 276 -7.02 13.87 16.75
CA GLU A 276 -7.26 14.67 15.55
C GLU A 276 -6.11 14.53 14.56
N LEU A 277 -6.41 14.64 13.27
CA LEU A 277 -5.39 14.72 12.23
C LEU A 277 -4.81 16.13 12.19
N ILE A 278 -3.49 16.23 12.30
CA ILE A 278 -2.76 17.48 12.15
C ILE A 278 -1.85 17.36 10.94
N GLU A 279 -1.95 18.31 10.00
CA GLU A 279 -0.99 18.40 8.90
C GLU A 279 0.33 18.95 9.42
N LEU A 280 1.38 18.14 9.36
CA LEU A 280 2.75 18.61 9.60
C LEU A 280 3.29 19.24 8.31
N LYS A 281 3.87 20.43 8.41
CA LYS A 281 4.60 21.04 7.29
C LYS A 281 5.91 20.29 7.07
N ASP A 282 6.23 19.97 5.82
CA ASP A 282 7.45 19.30 5.34
C ASP A 282 8.73 20.18 5.55
N GLU A 283 8.91 20.85 6.69
CA GLU A 283 9.91 21.92 6.84
C GLU A 283 11.35 21.44 7.13
N ASN A 284 11.66 20.13 7.22
CA ASN A 284 13.04 19.64 7.46
C ASN A 284 13.34 18.20 6.95
N GLU A 285 12.53 17.62 6.07
CA GLU A 285 12.70 16.22 5.63
C GLU A 285 13.89 15.99 4.67
N GLN A 286 14.43 17.02 4.02
CA GLN A 286 15.47 16.84 2.99
C GLN A 286 16.83 16.40 3.56
N ASP A 287 17.27 16.94 4.71
CA ASP A 287 18.60 16.65 5.30
C ASP A 287 18.60 15.45 6.26
N THR A 288 17.47 15.18 6.92
CA THR A 288 17.33 14.02 7.83
C THR A 288 17.20 12.70 7.07
N PHE A 289 16.66 12.75 5.85
CA PHE A 289 16.46 11.60 4.97
C PHE A 289 17.77 11.00 4.43
N GLU A 290 18.74 11.83 4.01
CA GLU A 290 20.05 11.32 3.59
C GLU A 290 20.82 10.67 4.76
N PHE A 291 20.72 11.22 5.98
CA PHE A 291 21.47 10.74 7.15
C PHE A 291 20.97 9.40 7.71
N GLN A 292 19.65 9.17 7.81
CA GLN A 292 19.09 7.91 8.34
C GLN A 292 19.24 6.74 7.37
N VAL A 293 19.15 6.99 6.06
CA VAL A 293 19.30 5.96 5.03
C VAL A 293 20.76 5.47 4.98
N LEU A 294 21.74 6.38 4.99
CA LEU A 294 23.17 6.02 4.99
C LEU A 294 23.60 5.23 6.24
N GLN A 295 22.96 5.41 7.39
CA GLN A 295 23.25 4.61 8.60
C GLN A 295 22.81 3.15 8.46
N LYS A 296 21.70 2.85 7.77
CA LYS A 296 21.23 1.46 7.55
C LYS A 296 22.06 0.69 6.54
N PHE A 297 22.70 1.35 5.57
CA PHE A 297 23.50 0.71 4.52
C PHE A 297 24.98 0.49 4.90
N LYS A 298 25.45 0.93 6.08
CA LYS A 298 26.82 0.69 6.57
C LYS A 298 27.09 -0.76 7.01
N THR A 299 26.09 -1.63 7.07
CA THR A 299 26.31 -3.06 7.29
C THR A 299 26.67 -3.77 5.98
N LYS A 300 27.98 -3.78 5.69
CA LYS A 300 28.71 -4.57 4.67
C LYS A 300 27.86 -5.24 3.58
N LEU A 301 27.75 -4.60 2.42
CA LEU A 301 27.43 -5.30 1.17
C LEU A 301 28.63 -6.22 0.81
N PRO A 302 28.41 -7.51 0.50
CA PRO A 302 29.47 -8.36 -0.01
C PRO A 302 29.79 -7.95 -1.45
N ILE A 303 31.07 -7.86 -1.75
CA ILE A 303 31.58 -7.68 -3.11
C ILE A 303 31.24 -8.97 -3.86
N VAL A 304 30.41 -8.85 -4.89
CA VAL A 304 30.19 -9.92 -5.86
C VAL A 304 30.70 -9.38 -7.19
N ASP A 305 31.86 -9.89 -7.59
CA ASP A 305 32.39 -9.73 -8.94
C ASP A 305 31.41 -10.46 -9.91
N ASP A 306 31.13 -9.86 -11.06
CA ASP A 306 30.22 -10.31 -12.14
C ASP A 306 28.78 -9.73 -12.17
N ALA A 307 28.63 -8.42 -12.01
CA ALA A 307 27.38 -7.73 -12.35
C ALA A 307 27.35 -7.28 -13.84
N VAL A 308 26.52 -7.92 -14.65
CA VAL A 308 26.13 -7.43 -15.99
C VAL A 308 25.18 -6.25 -15.82
N TRP A 309 25.52 -5.12 -16.43
CA TRP A 309 24.67 -3.91 -16.46
C TRP A 309 23.38 -4.19 -17.25
N CYS A 310 22.22 -3.85 -16.66
CA CYS A 310 20.91 -3.89 -17.30
C CYS A 310 20.36 -2.45 -17.34
N GLU A 311 20.04 -1.95 -18.54
CA GLU A 311 19.58 -0.59 -18.83
C GLU A 311 18.10 -0.36 -18.50
N ASP A 312 17.58 -0.94 -17.43
CA ASP A 312 16.22 -0.71 -16.98
C ASP A 312 16.22 -0.24 -15.52
N ALA A 313 16.21 1.09 -15.34
CA ALA A 313 16.19 1.75 -14.05
C ALA A 313 14.94 1.40 -13.21
N THR A 314 13.97 0.70 -13.80
CA THR A 314 12.76 0.19 -13.12
C THR A 314 12.95 -1.20 -12.49
N LEU A 315 14.04 -1.94 -12.82
CA LEU A 315 14.25 -3.32 -12.36
C LEU A 315 15.15 -3.48 -11.13
N TRP A 316 15.71 -2.40 -10.57
CA TRP A 316 16.46 -2.49 -9.29
C TRP A 316 15.56 -2.83 -8.08
N ILE A 317 14.23 -2.73 -8.23
CA ILE A 317 13.26 -3.08 -7.18
C ILE A 317 12.75 -4.53 -7.29
N SER A 318 13.00 -5.24 -8.39
CA SER A 318 12.40 -6.57 -8.63
C SER A 318 13.26 -7.78 -8.27
N TYR A 319 14.52 -7.63 -7.84
CA TYR A 319 15.32 -8.79 -7.42
C TYR A 319 15.02 -9.29 -5.99
N PHE A 320 14.26 -8.52 -5.20
CA PHE A 320 13.80 -8.96 -3.87
C PHE A 320 12.32 -9.40 -3.80
N PHE A 321 11.53 -9.20 -4.86
CA PHE A 321 10.10 -9.57 -4.86
C PHE A 321 9.70 -10.71 -5.81
N LEU A 322 10.57 -11.20 -6.69
CA LEU A 322 10.27 -12.35 -7.56
C LEU A 322 10.98 -13.65 -7.16
N LYS A 323 10.87 -14.02 -5.87
CA LYS A 323 11.06 -15.42 -5.42
C LYS A 323 9.91 -15.96 -4.56
N ARG A 324 8.68 -15.46 -4.77
CA ARG A 324 7.48 -16.04 -4.14
C ARG A 324 6.21 -16.11 -5.03
N TYR A 325 6.33 -16.03 -6.35
CA TYR A 325 5.19 -16.28 -7.25
C TYR A 325 5.58 -17.20 -8.43
N ARG A 326 5.96 -18.44 -8.10
CA ARG A 326 5.92 -19.60 -9.01
C ARG A 326 6.01 -20.91 -8.19
N ARG A 327 4.97 -21.17 -7.40
CA ARG A 327 4.46 -22.50 -7.04
C ARG A 327 2.95 -22.31 -6.87
N TYR A 328 2.15 -23.18 -7.50
CA TYR A 328 0.71 -23.06 -7.82
C TYR A 328 0.38 -22.35 -9.14
N ASN A 329 0.76 -22.97 -10.25
CA ASN A 329 -0.15 -23.76 -11.10
C ASN A 329 0.68 -24.65 -12.02
#